data_AF-A0A7S2FK71-F1
#
_entry.id   AF-A0A7S2FK71-F1
#
_cell.length_a   1.000
_cell.length_b   1.000
_cell.length_c   1.000
_cell.angle_alpha   90.00
_cell.angle_beta   90.00
_cell.angle_gamma   90.00
#
_symmetry.space_group_name_H-M   'P 1'
#
loop_
_entity.id
_entity.type
_entity.pdbx_description
1 polymer ?
#
loop_
_entity_poly.entity_id
_entity_poly.type
_entity_poly.pdbx_seq_one_letter_code
_entity_poly.pdbx_strand_id
1 'polypeptide(L)'
;VLQPGAETRRGEAAAIRDDLLRYTDGVIDLNTDGFVEGGDILCTDHEVLIGLSARTNEAGVEDLRSVVESLGYRLRVVNTPPEILHFKTESSLLDADTILATPLLARSGCFDGYRVIETPDGEEAAANSIRFNDTVFVSKGF
;
A
#
# COMPACT_ATOMS: atom_id res chain seq x y z
N VAL A 1 9.78 9.18 -5.80
CA VAL A 1 8.69 9.91 -5.14
C VAL A 1 7.40 9.59 -5.88
N LEU A 2 6.33 9.27 -5.14
CA LEU A 2 5.02 8.96 -5.72
C LEU A 2 4.31 10.25 -6.17
N GLN A 3 3.28 10.10 -7.02
CA GLN A 3 2.47 11.20 -7.53
C GLN A 3 1.03 11.09 -6.98
N PRO A 4 0.69 11.83 -5.90
CA PRO A 4 -0.65 11.75 -5.31
C PRO A 4 -1.75 12.16 -6.30
N GLY A 5 -2.82 11.36 -6.36
CA GLY A 5 -3.99 11.66 -7.21
C GLY A 5 -4.80 12.87 -6.75
N ALA A 6 -4.83 13.14 -5.44
CA ALA A 6 -5.48 14.34 -4.92
C ALA A 6 -4.64 15.61 -5.15
N GLU A 7 -5.23 16.59 -5.83
CA GLU A 7 -4.57 17.85 -6.16
C GLU A 7 -4.06 18.60 -4.92
N THR A 8 -4.83 18.56 -3.83
CA THR A 8 -4.49 19.19 -2.54
C THR A 8 -3.25 18.58 -1.88
N ARG A 9 -2.86 17.36 -2.28
CA ARG A 9 -1.72 16.61 -1.73
C ARG A 9 -0.47 16.64 -2.62
N ARG A 10 -0.56 17.17 -3.84
CA ARG A 10 0.58 17.18 -4.80
C ARG A 10 1.83 17.87 -4.24
N GLY A 11 1.67 18.83 -3.31
CA GLY A 11 2.79 19.50 -2.64
C GLY A 11 3.59 18.61 -1.68
N GLU A 12 3.03 17.48 -1.21
CA GLU A 12 3.70 16.56 -0.29
C GLU A 12 4.95 15.93 -0.90
N ALA A 13 4.90 15.61 -2.20
CA ALA A 13 6.01 15.03 -2.94
C ALA A 13 7.25 15.94 -2.93
N ALA A 14 7.05 17.25 -3.14
CA ALA A 14 8.12 18.23 -3.08
C ALA A 14 8.63 18.41 -1.64
N ALA A 15 7.73 18.43 -0.65
CA ALA A 15 8.07 18.66 0.75
C ALA A 15 8.96 17.56 1.34
N ILE A 16 8.77 16.29 0.96
CA ILE A 16 9.53 15.16 1.51
C ILE A 16 10.84 14.86 0.75
N ARG A 17 11.03 15.46 -0.43
CA ARG A 17 12.09 15.04 -1.37
C ARG A 17 13.51 15.18 -0.80
N ASP A 18 13.80 16.28 -0.12
CA ASP A 18 15.12 16.54 0.46
C ASP A 18 15.44 15.55 1.58
N ASP A 19 14.44 15.16 2.37
CA ASP A 19 14.60 14.14 3.40
C ASP A 19 14.83 12.76 2.77
N LEU A 20 14.12 12.42 1.69
CA LEU A 20 14.38 11.16 0.96
C LEU A 20 15.84 11.10 0.47
N LEU A 21 16.34 12.16 -0.17
CA LEU A 21 17.74 12.23 -0.61
C LEU A 21 18.76 12.12 0.54
N ARG A 22 18.39 12.54 1.75
CA ARG A 22 19.25 12.46 2.93
C ARG A 22 19.31 11.05 3.52
N TYR A 23 18.19 10.31 3.47
CA TYR A 23 18.04 9.04 4.19
C TYR A 23 18.00 7.80 3.30
N THR A 24 18.05 7.94 1.97
CA THR A 24 18.08 6.81 1.02
C THR A 24 19.27 6.90 0.07
N ASP A 25 19.71 5.76 -0.47
CA ASP A 25 20.82 5.68 -1.44
C ASP A 25 20.42 6.15 -2.86
N GLY A 26 19.18 6.59 -3.04
CA GLY A 26 18.65 7.03 -4.31
C GLY A 26 17.17 7.37 -4.24
N VAL A 27 16.74 8.25 -5.13
CA VAL A 27 15.34 8.67 -5.28
C VAL A 27 14.95 8.54 -6.74
N ILE A 28 13.92 7.74 -7.01
CA ILE A 28 13.34 7.56 -8.34
C ILE A 28 11.98 8.26 -8.36
N ASP A 29 11.84 9.30 -9.17
CA ASP A 29 10.59 10.02 -9.38
C ASP A 29 9.68 9.27 -10.38
N LEU A 30 8.39 9.10 -10.06
CA LEU A 30 7.42 8.67 -11.06
C LEU A 30 7.18 9.84 -12.03
N ASN A 31 7.42 9.62 -13.32
CA ASN A 31 7.59 10.70 -14.31
C ASN A 31 6.48 10.76 -15.37
N THR A 32 5.25 10.41 -15.01
CA THR A 32 4.14 10.29 -15.98
C THR A 32 2.86 10.99 -15.49
N ASP A 33 1.83 10.96 -16.33
CA ASP A 33 0.48 11.41 -15.98
C ASP A 33 -0.26 10.45 -15.03
N GLY A 34 0.40 9.36 -14.60
CA GLY A 34 -0.11 8.40 -13.65
C GLY A 34 -0.23 8.95 -12.22
N PHE A 35 -1.11 8.35 -11.43
CA PHE A 35 -1.29 8.67 -10.01
C PHE A 35 -1.10 7.42 -9.17
N VAL A 36 -0.38 7.55 -8.06
CA VAL A 36 -0.17 6.49 -7.07
C VAL A 36 -0.15 7.11 -5.68
N GLU A 37 -0.95 6.57 -4.76
CA GLU A 37 -0.88 6.91 -3.35
C GLU A 37 -0.26 5.76 -2.54
N GLY A 38 0.66 6.08 -1.62
CA GLY A 38 1.39 5.07 -0.84
C GLY A 38 0.50 4.24 0.11
N GLY A 39 -0.72 4.72 0.39
CA GLY A 39 -1.77 3.98 1.10
C GLY A 39 -2.30 2.79 0.30
N ASP A 40 -2.13 2.77 -1.02
CA ASP A 40 -2.59 1.70 -1.90
C ASP A 40 -1.53 0.61 -2.13
N ILE A 41 -0.31 0.81 -1.62
CA ILE A 41 0.82 -0.09 -1.82
C ILE A 41 1.08 -0.87 -0.54
N LEU A 42 1.07 -2.20 -0.58
CA LEU A 42 1.56 -3.05 0.52
C LEU A 42 2.80 -3.82 0.06
N CYS A 43 3.95 -3.50 0.63
CA CYS A 43 5.18 -4.25 0.39
C CYS A 43 5.25 -5.45 1.34
N THR A 44 5.48 -6.64 0.80
CA THR A 44 5.68 -7.87 1.56
C THR A 44 7.10 -8.40 1.34
N ASP A 45 7.46 -9.48 2.03
CA ASP A 45 8.74 -10.17 1.83
C ASP A 45 8.80 -10.91 0.48
N HIS A 46 7.71 -10.93 -0.30
CA HIS A 46 7.59 -11.73 -1.53
C HIS A 46 7.31 -10.90 -2.78
N GLU A 47 6.57 -9.80 -2.63
CA GLU A 47 6.09 -8.95 -3.73
C GLU A 47 5.57 -7.60 -3.21
N VAL A 48 5.24 -6.71 -4.13
CA VAL A 48 4.52 -5.47 -3.89
C VAL A 48 3.09 -5.66 -4.37
N LEU A 49 2.13 -5.55 -3.45
CA LEU A 49 0.70 -5.52 -3.77
C LEU A 49 0.29 -4.05 -3.97
N ILE A 50 -0.47 -3.77 -5.03
CA ILE A 50 -1.01 -2.42 -5.26
C ILE A 50 -2.49 -2.46 -5.65
N GLY A 51 -3.30 -1.74 -4.90
CA GLY A 51 -4.73 -1.57 -5.17
C GLY A 51 -5.00 -0.46 -6.18
N LEU A 52 -5.86 -0.73 -7.17
CA LEU A 52 -6.43 0.33 -8.00
C LEU A 52 -7.53 1.06 -7.23
N SER A 53 -7.48 2.39 -7.21
CA SER A 53 -8.43 3.22 -6.44
C SER A 53 -8.78 4.49 -7.20
N ALA A 54 -9.64 5.34 -6.63
CA ALA A 54 -9.85 6.70 -7.15
C ALA A 54 -8.57 7.57 -7.10
N ARG A 55 -7.52 7.12 -6.42
CA ARG A 55 -6.26 7.84 -6.19
C ARG A 55 -5.04 7.18 -6.81
N THR A 56 -5.16 5.91 -7.21
CA THR A 56 -4.12 5.11 -7.87
C THR A 56 -4.67 4.52 -9.15
N ASN A 57 -4.18 4.97 -10.31
CA ASN A 57 -4.69 4.57 -11.63
C ASN A 57 -3.75 3.59 -12.35
N GLU A 58 -4.23 2.99 -13.44
CA GLU A 58 -3.47 1.98 -14.20
C GLU A 58 -2.14 2.53 -14.74
N ALA A 59 -2.12 3.77 -15.22
CA ALA A 59 -0.89 4.42 -15.68
C ALA A 59 0.15 4.47 -14.56
N GLY A 60 -0.22 4.97 -13.38
CA GLY A 60 0.68 5.07 -12.24
C GLY A 60 1.15 3.70 -11.73
N VAL A 61 0.29 2.68 -11.79
CA VAL A 61 0.65 1.30 -11.48
C VAL A 61 1.71 0.77 -12.43
N GLU A 62 1.62 1.04 -13.72
CA GLU A 62 2.59 0.58 -14.71
C GLU A 62 3.95 1.27 -14.56
N ASP A 63 3.95 2.55 -14.19
CA ASP A 63 5.18 3.26 -13.88
C ASP A 63 5.85 2.71 -12.62
N LEU A 64 5.04 2.47 -11.57
CA LEU A 64 5.55 1.85 -10.36
C LEU A 64 6.09 0.44 -10.64
N ARG A 65 5.41 -0.35 -11.48
CA ARG A 65 5.84 -1.70 -11.89
C ARG A 65 7.25 -1.66 -12.43
N SER A 66 7.50 -0.81 -13.43
CA SER A 66 8.82 -0.67 -14.04
C SER A 66 9.91 -0.38 -13.00
N VAL A 67 9.60 0.49 -12.03
CA VAL A 67 10.53 0.84 -10.95
C VAL A 67 10.77 -0.35 -10.02
N VAL A 68 9.73 -0.97 -9.47
CA VAL A 68 9.91 -2.04 -8.45
C VAL A 68 10.50 -3.32 -9.05
N GLU A 69 10.18 -3.64 -10.31
CA GLU A 69 10.77 -4.77 -11.03
C GLU A 69 12.26 -4.54 -11.31
N SER A 70 12.68 -3.31 -11.60
CA SER A 70 14.11 -2.97 -11.72
C SER A 70 14.88 -3.13 -10.41
N LEU A 71 14.18 -3.08 -9.26
CA LEU A 71 14.72 -3.31 -7.93
C LEU A 71 14.65 -4.79 -7.50
N GLY A 72 14.16 -5.68 -8.36
CA GLY A 72 14.08 -7.12 -8.10
C GLY A 72 12.81 -7.58 -7.39
N TYR A 73 11.82 -6.70 -7.20
CA TYR A 73 10.52 -7.06 -6.67
C TYR A 73 9.57 -7.50 -7.79
N ARG A 74 8.56 -8.30 -7.45
CA ARG A 74 7.40 -8.53 -8.31
C ARG A 74 6.28 -7.59 -7.90
N LEU A 75 5.49 -7.08 -8.85
CA LEU A 75 4.30 -6.27 -8.55
C LEU A 75 3.03 -7.02 -8.95
N ARG A 76 2.10 -7.14 -8.01
CA ARG A 76 0.76 -7.70 -8.22
C ARG A 76 -0.29 -6.62 -8.03
N VAL A 77 -1.07 -6.38 -9.08
CA VAL A 77 -2.24 -5.50 -9.00
C VAL A 77 -3.37 -6.26 -8.34
N VAL A 78 -4.03 -5.64 -7.38
CA VAL A 78 -5.19 -6.20 -6.69
C VAL A 78 -6.41 -5.31 -6.92
N ASN A 79 -7.56 -5.95 -7.12
CA ASN A 79 -8.82 -5.23 -7.27
C ASN A 79 -9.40 -4.97 -5.88
N THR A 80 -9.37 -3.72 -5.44
CA THR A 80 -10.06 -3.31 -4.22
C THR A 80 -11.53 -3.03 -4.52
N PRO A 81 -12.47 -3.50 -3.70
CA PRO A 81 -13.86 -3.08 -3.74
C PRO A 81 -14.01 -1.54 -3.86
N PRO A 82 -14.97 -1.03 -4.66
CA PRO A 82 -15.14 0.42 -4.88
C PRO A 82 -15.38 1.24 -3.61
N GLU A 83 -15.87 0.60 -2.54
CA GLU A 83 -16.15 1.22 -1.25
C GLU A 83 -14.89 1.52 -0.43
N ILE A 84 -13.75 0.94 -0.81
CA ILE A 84 -12.48 1.07 -0.08
C ILE A 84 -11.71 2.27 -0.61
N LEU A 85 -11.38 3.20 0.29
CA LEU A 85 -10.62 4.40 -0.06
C LEU A 85 -9.15 4.09 -0.35
N HIS A 86 -8.50 3.33 0.54
CA HIS A 86 -7.13 2.88 0.37
C HIS A 86 -6.94 1.42 0.76
N PHE A 87 -6.06 0.71 0.03
CA PHE A 87 -5.79 -0.71 0.28
C PHE A 87 -5.34 -0.99 1.73
N LYS A 88 -4.45 -0.16 2.29
CA LYS A 88 -3.94 -0.30 3.66
C LYS A 88 -4.93 0.12 4.75
N THR A 89 -6.00 0.84 4.42
CA THR A 89 -7.05 1.11 5.42
C THR A 89 -7.70 -0.20 5.87
N GLU A 90 -7.74 -1.17 4.97
CA GLU A 90 -8.44 -2.43 5.14
C GLU A 90 -7.49 -3.62 5.30
N SER A 91 -6.17 -3.37 5.35
CA SER A 91 -5.18 -4.44 5.50
C SER A 91 -3.82 -3.99 6.03
N SER A 92 -3.11 -4.91 6.69
CA SER A 92 -1.74 -4.75 7.17
C SER A 92 -0.97 -6.06 7.18
N LEU A 93 0.35 -5.98 6.99
CA LEU A 93 1.25 -7.13 7.07
C LEU A 93 1.68 -7.36 8.52
N LEU A 94 1.41 -8.55 9.08
CA LEU A 94 1.73 -8.92 10.46
C LEU A 94 3.04 -9.69 10.59
N ASP A 95 3.40 -10.47 9.58
CA ASP A 95 4.68 -11.17 9.46
C ASP A 95 5.06 -11.34 7.97
N ALA A 96 5.92 -12.29 7.59
CA ALA A 96 6.30 -12.49 6.18
C ALA A 96 5.13 -12.96 5.30
N ASP A 97 4.18 -13.71 5.87
CA ASP A 97 3.15 -14.45 5.14
C ASP A 97 1.71 -14.15 5.62
N THR A 98 1.56 -13.35 6.66
CA THR A 98 0.28 -13.11 7.34
C THR A 98 -0.21 -11.69 7.18
N ILE A 99 -1.44 -11.59 6.70
CA ILE A 99 -2.15 -10.33 6.48
C ILE A 99 -3.30 -10.24 7.49
N LEU A 100 -3.36 -9.13 8.23
CA LEU A 100 -4.59 -8.70 8.89
C LEU A 100 -5.42 -7.96 7.83
N ALA A 101 -6.68 -8.31 7.65
CA ALA A 101 -7.57 -7.63 6.70
C ALA A 101 -8.99 -7.55 7.23
N THR A 102 -9.78 -6.61 6.71
CA THR A 102 -11.22 -6.64 6.97
C THR A 102 -11.88 -7.80 6.22
N PRO A 103 -13.01 -8.34 6.71
CA PRO A 103 -13.74 -9.39 6.02
C PRO A 103 -14.10 -9.03 4.57
N LEU A 104 -14.39 -7.75 4.29
CA LEU A 104 -14.70 -7.26 2.95
C LEU A 104 -13.52 -7.44 2.00
N LEU A 105 -12.34 -6.99 2.39
CA LEU A 105 -11.15 -7.09 1.55
C LEU A 105 -10.65 -8.53 1.45
N ALA A 106 -10.70 -9.32 2.55
CA ALA A 106 -10.32 -10.73 2.54
C ALA A 106 -11.13 -11.54 1.50
N ARG A 107 -12.45 -11.32 1.42
CA ARG A 107 -13.34 -11.99 0.48
C ARG A 107 -13.10 -11.64 -1.00
N SER A 108 -12.38 -10.56 -1.30
CA SER A 108 -12.02 -10.22 -2.68
C SER A 108 -11.03 -11.21 -3.31
N GLY A 109 -10.33 -12.00 -2.50
CA GLY A 109 -9.28 -12.92 -2.97
C GLY A 109 -7.95 -12.24 -3.29
N CYS A 110 -7.78 -10.95 -2.98
CA CYS A 110 -6.55 -10.20 -3.27
C CYS A 110 -5.30 -10.71 -2.53
N PHE A 111 -5.47 -11.55 -1.51
CA PHE A 111 -4.42 -12.13 -0.69
C PHE A 111 -4.18 -13.62 -0.96
N ASP A 112 -4.49 -14.11 -2.17
CA ASP A 112 -4.11 -15.47 -2.56
C ASP A 112 -2.60 -15.70 -2.35
N GLY A 113 -2.26 -16.84 -1.75
CA GLY A 113 -0.92 -17.19 -1.30
C GLY A 113 -0.50 -16.68 0.08
N TYR A 114 -1.35 -15.93 0.80
CA TYR A 114 -1.07 -15.45 2.17
C TYR A 114 -1.99 -16.12 3.20
N ARG A 115 -1.56 -16.17 4.46
CA ARG A 115 -2.44 -16.41 5.60
C ARG A 115 -3.20 -15.14 5.89
N VAL A 116 -4.53 -15.21 5.93
CA VAL A 116 -5.37 -14.04 6.23
C VAL A 116 -6.01 -14.20 7.60
N ILE A 117 -5.86 -13.19 8.45
CA ILE A 117 -6.60 -13.01 9.69
C ILE A 117 -7.60 -11.90 9.45
N GLU A 118 -8.88 -12.20 9.62
CA GLU A 118 -9.93 -11.19 9.48
C GLU A 118 -10.08 -10.39 10.78
N THR A 119 -10.31 -9.09 10.68
CA THR A 119 -10.75 -8.28 11.83
C THR A 119 -12.11 -8.76 12.33
N PRO A 120 -12.40 -8.67 13.64
CA PRO A 120 -13.74 -8.87 14.16
C PRO A 120 -14.75 -7.86 13.59
N ASP A 121 -16.03 -8.24 13.62
CA ASP A 121 -17.12 -7.34 13.24
C ASP A 121 -17.13 -6.08 14.13
N GLY A 122 -17.13 -4.90 13.52
CA GLY A 122 -17.10 -3.62 14.23
C GLY A 122 -15.71 -3.15 14.66
N GLU A 123 -14.65 -3.92 14.37
CA GLU A 123 -13.25 -3.59 14.65
C GLU A 123 -12.44 -3.42 13.36
N GLU A 124 -13.08 -3.05 12.25
CA GLU A 124 -12.46 -2.95 10.92
C GLU A 124 -11.27 -1.97 10.88
N ALA A 125 -11.33 -0.91 11.69
CA ALA A 125 -10.25 0.07 11.79
C ALA A 125 -8.94 -0.50 12.37
N ALA A 126 -8.98 -1.67 13.03
CA ALA A 126 -7.78 -2.40 13.45
C ALA A 126 -6.94 -2.88 12.25
N ALA A 127 -7.55 -3.06 11.07
CA ALA A 127 -6.86 -3.52 9.88
C ALA A 127 -5.76 -2.55 9.41
N ASN A 128 -5.82 -1.28 9.80
CA ASN A 128 -4.77 -0.30 9.59
C ASN A 128 -3.80 -0.30 10.79
N SER A 129 -2.90 -1.27 10.79
CA SER A 129 -1.88 -1.52 11.80
C SER A 129 -0.48 -1.40 11.20
N ILE A 130 0.53 -1.18 12.04
CA ILE A 130 1.92 -1.05 11.57
C ILE A 130 2.77 -2.08 12.28
N ARG A 131 3.38 -2.99 11.52
CA ARG A 131 4.44 -3.85 12.02
C ARG A 131 5.79 -3.12 11.97
N PHE A 132 6.52 -3.17 13.07
CA PHE A 132 7.92 -2.76 13.16
C PHE A 132 8.71 -3.87 13.86
N ASN A 133 9.57 -4.55 13.09
CA ASN A 133 10.24 -5.79 13.52
C ASN A 133 9.23 -6.81 14.04
N ASP A 134 9.30 -7.19 15.32
CA ASP A 134 8.41 -8.19 15.93
C ASP A 134 7.20 -7.56 16.64
N THR A 135 7.06 -6.23 16.60
CA THR A 135 5.99 -5.50 17.29
C THR A 135 4.95 -5.01 16.29
N VAL A 136 3.68 -5.24 16.58
CA VAL A 136 2.54 -4.68 15.82
C VAL A 136 1.91 -3.56 16.64
N PHE A 137 1.80 -2.38 16.02
CA PHE A 137 1.11 -1.23 16.57
C PHE A 137 -0.31 -1.17 16.00
N VAL A 138 -1.28 -1.19 16.91
CA VAL A 138 -2.71 -1.06 16.62
C VAL A 138 -3.22 0.21 17.29
N SER A 139 -4.21 0.86 16.67
CA SER A 139 -4.89 1.98 17.31
C SER A 139 -5.52 1.55 18.64
N LYS A 140 -5.48 2.42 19.65
CA LYS A 140 -6.10 2.11 20.95
C LYS A 140 -7.62 1.97 20.79
N GLY A 141 -8.18 0.91 21.37
CA GLY A 141 -9.63 0.63 21.33
C GLY A 141 -10.00 -0.54 20.43
N PHE A 142 -8.99 -1.22 19.89
CA PHE A 142 -9.05 -2.47 19.16
C PHE A 142 -8.01 -3.43 19.77
#